data_AF-A0A7V7G4E8-F1
#
_entry.id   AF-A0A7V7G4E8-F1
#
_cell.length_a   1.000
_cell.length_b   1.000
_cell.length_c   1.000
_cell.angle_alpha   90.00
_cell.angle_beta   90.00
_cell.angle_gamma   90.00
#
_symmetry.space_group_name_H-M   'P 1'
#
loop_
_entity.id
_entity.type
_entity.pdbx_description
1 polymer ?
#
loop_
_entity_poly.entity_id
_entity_poly.type
_entity_poly.pdbx_seq_one_letter_code
_entity_poly.pdbx_strand_id
1 'polypeptide(L)'
;MYVRRDAAGQIIVASRDMTPECQEFVAANSPELMLFLSVSGESRSDALLQSDLDFVRVLEDVITVLMDKGVISFTDLPEPAQQKLLDRQSLRQRMNSVGLMSDSDDSGVI
;
A
#
# COMPACT_ATOMS: atom_id res chain seq x y z
N MET A 1 4.87 -16.22 -15.41
CA MET A 1 6.19 -15.90 -14.81
C MET A 1 7.08 -17.11 -15.02
N TYR A 2 8.39 -16.89 -15.13
CA TYR A 2 9.35 -17.98 -15.11
C TYR A 2 9.81 -18.23 -13.69
N VAL A 3 9.94 -19.48 -13.27
CA VAL A 3 10.31 -19.82 -11.90
C VAL A 3 11.48 -20.80 -11.85
N ARG A 4 12.16 -20.80 -10.71
CA ARG A 4 13.13 -21.84 -10.32
C ARG A 4 12.61 -22.55 -9.08
N ARG A 5 12.73 -23.88 -9.08
CA ARG A 5 12.36 -24.72 -7.94
C ARG A 5 13.59 -25.25 -7.21
N ASP A 6 13.42 -25.57 -5.93
CA ASP A 6 14.39 -26.33 -5.15
C ASP A 6 14.25 -27.85 -5.38
N ALA A 7 15.08 -28.64 -4.70
CA ALA A 7 15.04 -30.10 -4.76
C ALA A 7 13.75 -30.72 -4.18
N ALA A 8 12.96 -29.95 -3.43
CA ALA A 8 11.67 -30.37 -2.89
C ALA A 8 10.48 -29.95 -3.79
N GLY A 9 10.75 -29.29 -4.92
CA GLY A 9 9.73 -28.81 -5.86
C GLY A 9 9.08 -27.48 -5.48
N GLN A 10 9.59 -26.78 -4.47
CA GLN A 10 9.06 -25.47 -4.05
C GLN A 10 9.67 -24.35 -4.88
N ILE A 11 8.85 -23.35 -5.22
CA ILE A 11 9.32 -22.15 -5.92
C ILE A 11 10.24 -21.38 -4.97
N ILE A 12 11.46 -21.08 -5.44
CA ILE A 12 12.45 -20.30 -4.69
C ILE A 12 12.82 -18.99 -5.37
N VAL A 13 12.57 -18.87 -6.68
CA VAL A 13 12.77 -17.64 -7.45
C VAL A 13 11.67 -17.53 -8.50
N ALA A 14 11.15 -16.31 -8.70
CA ALA A 14 10.26 -15.97 -9.80
C ALA A 14 10.80 -14.76 -10.58
N SER A 15 10.76 -14.84 -11.91
CA SER A 15 11.22 -13.83 -12.86
C SER A 15 10.14 -13.53 -13.89
N ARG A 16 10.12 -12.29 -14.36
CA ARG A 16 9.25 -11.87 -15.48
C ARG A 16 9.75 -12.42 -16.81
N ASP A 17 11.06 -12.51 -16.97
CA ASP A 17 11.73 -12.97 -18.18
C ASP A 17 12.37 -14.34 -17.98
N MET A 18 12.54 -15.09 -19.07
CA MET A 18 13.22 -16.38 -19.05
C MET A 18 14.71 -16.14 -18.81
N THR A 19 15.26 -16.77 -17.77
CA THR A 19 16.69 -16.68 -17.43
C THR A 19 17.28 -18.08 -17.33
N PRO A 20 18.61 -18.26 -17.35
CA PRO A 20 19.24 -19.57 -17.17
C PRO A 20 18.78 -20.28 -15.88
N GLU A 21 18.45 -19.49 -14.85
CA GLU A 21 17.97 -19.97 -13.57
C GLU A 21 16.46 -20.23 -13.56
N CYS A 22 15.67 -19.45 -14.31
CA CYS A 22 14.21 -19.56 -14.37
C CYS A 22 13.77 -19.89 -15.80
N GLN A 23 13.63 -21.19 -16.08
CA GLN A 23 13.21 -21.70 -17.39
C GLN A 23 11.79 -22.26 -17.37
N GLU A 24 11.28 -22.63 -16.20
CA GLU A 24 9.94 -23.19 -16.05
C GLU A 24 8.89 -22.07 -16.08
N PHE A 25 7.95 -22.13 -17.01
CA PHE A 25 6.84 -21.18 -17.07
C PHE A 25 5.69 -21.61 -16.17
N VAL A 26 5.28 -20.72 -15.28
CA VAL A 26 4.13 -20.89 -14.38
C VAL A 26 3.13 -19.75 -14.61
N ALA A 27 1.85 -20.10 -14.69
CA ALA A 27 0.77 -19.14 -14.87
C ALA A 27 0.67 -18.18 -13.66
N ALA A 28 0.37 -16.91 -13.93
CA ALA A 28 0.32 -15.85 -12.93
C ALA A 28 -0.72 -16.11 -11.82
N ASN A 29 -1.78 -16.86 -12.14
CA ASN A 29 -2.86 -17.23 -11.25
C ASN A 29 -2.70 -18.62 -10.62
N SER A 30 -1.54 -19.26 -10.79
CA SER A 30 -1.31 -20.56 -10.15
C SER A 30 -1.29 -20.41 -8.62
N PRO A 31 -1.91 -21.32 -7.86
CA PRO A 31 -1.95 -21.25 -6.40
C PRO A 31 -0.54 -21.23 -5.78
N GLU A 32 0.40 -21.99 -6.35
CA GLU A 32 1.79 -22.06 -5.88
C GLU A 32 2.55 -20.75 -6.04
N LEU A 33 2.37 -20.04 -7.16
CA LEU A 33 3.03 -18.75 -7.39
C LEU A 33 2.41 -17.68 -6.50
N MET A 34 1.09 -17.72 -6.31
CA MET A 34 0.40 -16.83 -5.37
C MET A 34 0.90 -17.04 -3.93
N LEU A 35 1.08 -18.29 -3.51
CA LEU A 35 1.66 -18.62 -2.20
C LEU A 35 3.10 -18.11 -2.09
N PHE A 36 3.94 -18.36 -3.09
CA PHE A 36 5.32 -17.86 -3.13
C PHE A 36 5.39 -16.33 -3.04
N LEU A 37 4.56 -15.62 -3.80
CA LEU A 37 4.49 -14.15 -3.78
C LEU A 37 3.94 -13.63 -2.44
N SER A 38 3.00 -14.34 -1.80
CA SER A 38 2.47 -13.95 -0.49
C SER A 38 3.50 -14.09 0.64
N VAL A 39 4.34 -15.12 0.59
CA VAL A 39 5.40 -15.37 1.59
C VAL A 39 6.63 -14.48 1.31
N SER A 40 6.94 -14.23 0.04
CA SER A 40 8.06 -13.38 -0.36
C SER A 40 7.78 -11.87 -0.27
N GLY A 41 6.50 -11.49 -0.11
CA GLY A 41 6.05 -10.11 0.12
C GLY A 41 6.36 -9.57 1.52
N GLU A 42 7.01 -10.37 2.38
CA GLU A 42 7.59 -9.93 3.65
C GLU A 42 9.11 -9.72 3.51
N SER A 43 9.57 -9.03 2.45
CA SER A 43 10.94 -8.53 2.49
C SER A 43 11.06 -7.54 3.65
N ARG A 44 12.19 -7.54 4.37
CA ARG A 44 12.45 -6.59 5.46
C ARG A 44 12.21 -5.12 5.04
N SER A 45 12.39 -4.82 3.76
CA SER A 45 12.05 -3.54 3.14
C SER A 45 10.55 -3.23 3.15
N ASP A 46 9.69 -4.23 2.94
CA ASP A 46 8.22 -4.08 2.96
C ASP A 46 7.72 -3.89 4.38
N ALA A 47 8.31 -4.59 5.37
CA ALA A 47 8.00 -4.37 6.78
C ALA A 47 8.38 -2.96 7.25
N LEU A 48 9.52 -2.43 6.80
CA LEU A 48 9.92 -1.04 7.07
C LEU A 48 8.99 -0.05 6.37
N LEU A 49 8.66 -0.27 5.10
CA LEU A 49 7.72 0.57 4.37
C LEU A 49 6.35 0.60 5.04
N GLN A 50 5.85 -0.55 5.49
CA GLN A 50 4.58 -0.65 6.20
C GLN A 50 4.63 0.10 7.54
N SER A 51 5.72 -0.08 8.31
CA SER A 51 5.95 0.67 9.54
C SER A 51 6.00 2.19 9.30
N ASP A 52 6.65 2.62 8.22
CA ASP A 52 6.71 4.04 7.85
C ASP A 52 5.34 4.59 7.45
N LEU A 53 4.53 3.80 6.72
CA LEU A 53 3.16 4.17 6.34
C LEU A 53 2.25 4.35 7.57
N ASP A 54 2.36 3.44 8.53
CA ASP A 54 1.62 3.50 9.78
C ASP A 54 2.08 4.71 10.62
N PHE A 55 3.39 4.95 10.68
CA PHE A 55 3.96 6.08 11.40
C PHE A 55 3.55 7.44 10.81
N VAL A 56 3.53 7.56 9.48
CA VAL A 56 3.09 8.81 8.80
C VAL A 56 1.65 9.16 9.18
N ARG A 57 0.76 8.17 9.40
CA ARG A 57 -0.61 8.43 9.83
C ARG A 57 -0.67 8.96 11.26
N VAL A 58 0.11 8.39 12.17
CA VAL A 58 0.22 8.89 13.54
C VAL A 58 0.81 10.30 13.55
N LEU A 59 1.83 10.57 12.72
CA LEU A 59 2.43 11.90 12.60
C LEU A 59 1.42 12.94 12.11
N GLU A 60 0.59 12.59 11.13
CA GLU A 60 -0.49 13.44 10.63
C GLU A 60 -1.47 13.81 11.76
N ASP A 61 -1.92 12.82 12.53
CA ASP A 61 -2.84 13.05 13.66
C ASP A 61 -2.19 13.94 14.75
N VAL A 62 -0.90 13.75 15.02
CA VAL A 62 -0.16 14.61 15.96
C VAL A 62 -0.06 16.05 15.44
N ILE A 63 0.23 16.25 14.15
CA ILE A 63 0.28 17.58 13.53
C ILE A 63 -1.09 18.25 13.65
N THR A 64 -2.18 17.54 13.36
CA THR A 64 -3.55 18.04 13.52
C THR A 64 -3.84 18.44 14.97
N VAL A 65 -3.52 17.59 15.94
CA VAL A 65 -3.73 17.90 17.36
C VAL A 65 -2.93 19.13 17.80
N LEU A 66 -1.70 19.29 17.32
CA LEU A 66 -0.88 20.46 17.63
C LEU A 66 -1.42 21.74 16.99
N MET A 67 -1.95 21.67 15.76
CA MET A 67 -2.64 22.79 15.11
C MET A 67 -3.94 23.16 15.83
N ASP A 68 -4.76 22.17 16.20
CA ASP A 68 -6.03 22.39 16.92
C ASP A 68 -5.80 23.03 18.29
N LYS A 69 -4.69 22.70 18.94
CA LYS A 69 -4.25 23.33 20.20
C LYS A 69 -3.57 24.68 20.02
N GLY A 70 -3.37 25.14 18.78
CA GLY A 70 -2.69 26.39 18.45
C GLY A 70 -1.21 26.40 18.81
N VAL A 71 -0.57 25.24 18.95
CA VAL A 71 0.86 25.12 19.26
C VAL A 71 1.72 25.42 18.04
N ILE A 72 1.25 25.01 16.86
CA ILE A 72 1.85 25.31 15.56
C ILE A 72 0.77 25.75 14.59
N SER A 73 1.12 26.59 13.63
CA SER A 73 0.28 26.95 12.49
C SER A 73 0.75 26.21 11.23
N PHE A 74 -0.14 26.03 10.25
CA PHE A 74 0.21 25.42 8.96
C PHE A 74 1.40 26.13 8.27
N THR A 75 1.47 27.44 8.40
CA THR A 75 2.54 28.29 7.84
C THR A 75 3.88 28.14 8.54
N ASP A 76 3.93 27.52 9.72
CA ASP A 76 5.17 27.27 10.47
C ASP A 76 5.92 26.05 9.91
N LEU A 77 5.25 25.23 9.10
CA LEU A 77 5.83 24.07 8.46
C LEU A 77 6.59 24.48 7.18
N PRO A 78 7.68 23.79 6.82
CA PRO A 78 8.36 24.00 5.53
C PRO A 78 7.42 23.76 4.34
N GLU A 79 7.61 24.48 3.22
CA GLU A 79 6.81 24.31 2.00
C GLU A 79 6.63 22.84 1.57
N PRO A 80 7.68 21.98 1.59
CA PRO A 80 7.51 20.57 1.24
C PRO A 80 6.55 19.80 2.17
N ALA A 81 6.50 20.17 3.45
CA ALA A 81 5.61 19.55 4.43
C ALA A 81 4.17 20.05 4.24
N GLN A 82 3.99 21.35 3.96
CA GLN A 82 2.69 21.94 3.63
C GLN A 82 2.07 21.25 2.41
N GLN A 83 2.84 21.08 1.33
CA GLN A 83 2.38 20.42 0.10
C GLN A 83 1.95 18.98 0.36
N LYS A 84 2.75 18.20 1.11
CA LYS A 84 2.44 16.82 1.46
C LYS A 84 1.16 16.68 2.28
N LEU A 85 0.91 17.61 3.20
CA LEU A 85 -0.33 17.62 4.00
C LEU A 85 -1.55 17.90 3.12
N LEU A 86 -1.47 18.87 2.20
CA LEU A 86 -2.53 19.18 1.24
C LEU A 86 -2.84 17.99 0.32
N ASP A 87 -1.81 17.39 -0.28
CA ASP A 87 -1.96 16.25 -1.17
C ASP A 87 -2.67 15.09 -0.46
N ARG A 88 -2.26 14.81 0.79
CA ARG A 88 -2.81 13.70 1.58
C ARG A 88 -4.25 13.97 2.01
N GLN A 89 -4.60 15.20 2.38
CA GLN A 89 -5.97 15.59 2.69
C GLN A 89 -6.88 15.42 1.46
N SER A 90 -6.41 15.80 0.27
CA SER A 90 -7.15 15.64 -0.98
C SER A 90 -7.41 14.15 -1.32
N LEU A 91 -6.42 13.29 -1.10
CA LEU A 91 -6.55 11.84 -1.30
C LEU A 91 -7.58 11.23 -0.34
N ARG A 92 -7.56 11.64 0.94
CA ARG A 92 -8.56 11.20 1.93
C ARG A 92 -9.97 11.65 1.56
N GLN A 93 -10.14 12.89 1.13
CA GLN A 93 -11.45 13.40 0.69
C GLN A 93 -12.00 12.59 -0.49
N ARG A 94 -11.16 12.27 -1.47
CA ARG A 94 -11.53 11.45 -2.63
C ARG A 94 -11.89 10.01 -2.25
N MET A 95 -11.16 9.39 -1.32
CA MET A 95 -11.50 8.04 -0.85
C MET A 95 -12.81 8.03 -0.05
N ASN A 96 -13.02 9.02 0.82
CA ASN A 96 -14.28 9.14 1.57
C ASN A 96 -15.46 9.45 0.64
N SER A 97 -15.28 10.28 -0.39
CA SER A 97 -16.34 10.57 -1.36
C SER A 97 -16.72 9.34 -2.18
N VAL A 98 -15.77 8.49 -2.55
CA VAL A 98 -16.07 7.23 -3.27
C VAL A 98 -16.80 6.23 -2.37
N GLY A 99 -16.49 6.19 -1.07
CA GLY A 99 -17.22 5.36 -0.10
C GLY A 99 -18.66 5.82 0.16
N LEU A 100 -18.92 7.12 0.11
CA LEU A 100 -20.26 7.70 0.33
C LEU A 100 -21.20 7.57 -0.88
N MET A 101 -20.69 7.30 -2.09
CA MET A 101 -21.54 7.10 -3.27
C MET A 101 -22.05 5.66 -3.43
N SER A 102 -21.69 4.74 -2.53
CA SER A 102 -22.11 3.33 -2.60
C SER A 102 -23.34 2.99 -1.74
N ASP A 103 -23.89 3.95 -0.98
CA ASP A 103 -24.93 3.67 0.03
C ASP A 103 -26.17 4.58 -0.12
N SER A 104 -26.55 4.95 -1.35
CA SER A 104 -27.68 5.87 -1.59
C SER A 104 -28.68 5.40 -2.65
N ASP A 105 -28.74 4.10 -2.95
CA ASP A 105 -29.72 3.51 -3.90
C ASP A 105 -30.65 2.47 -3.24
N ASP A 106 -31.01 2.63 -1.96
CA ASP A 106 -32.13 1.88 -1.35
C ASP A 106 -33.04 2.81 -0.53
N SER A 107 -33.80 3.66 -1.23
CA SER A 107 -35.03 4.19 -0.66
C SER A 107 -36.00 4.60 -1.76
N GLY A 108 -37.02 3.78 -1.95
CA GLY A 108 -38.31 4.25 -2.43
C GLY A 108 -38.82 3.57 -3.70
N VAL A 109 -39.52 2.45 -3.54
CA VAL A 109 -40.78 2.27 -4.27
C VAL A 109 -41.80 1.64 -3.32
N ILE A 110 -42.91 2.37 -3.16
CA ILE A 110 -44.15 2.01 -2.46
C ILE A 110 -44.88 0.92 -3.23
#